data_AF-A0A9P7QUB9-F1
#
_entry.id   AF-A0A9P7QUB9-F1
#
_cell.length_a   1.000
_cell.length_b   1.000
_cell.length_c   1.000
_cell.angle_alpha   90.00
_cell.angle_beta   90.00
_cell.angle_gamma   90.00
#
_symmetry.space_group_name_H-M   'P 1'
#
loop_
_entity.id
_entity.type
_entity.pdbx_description
1 polymer ?
#
loop_
_entity_poly.entity_id
_entity_poly.type
_entity_poly.pdbx_seq_one_letter_code
_entity_poly.pdbx_strand_id
1 'polypeptide(L)'
;MCIKHLQFYNCPASPRPNAPKRRHRVIANILCSHIFPCPAQQWENRTSFYCYMCPGCSGETPAVPRVTPAHDEWHRDDVQDNAWAQSYMTEYSHSVVLWIRSKFPPSDVTNEEMSESWFRAFFMERRCKENDHRVGACSCEANGPLAFYYNPATAARKYLTDMAGEKAESDPRIQNPAMQNLFRFRHTVLSGFCQAQKLYFRGGLSHQPLFSNYLVKSRRKMLDENIRDHMQLASVLVLQNAEYGAGWTDAHTLETTAMSRRANLVKFMAEVLLHDNGISNSRFGLAVTVLCRIIMPLVFRGPSTIPGLDKLADIASSTDKASLPHKPFMYFVQLIQKYYHDRRQEWNSEVIAYKARRALIDSVAEDVDDWEGPSRLECPVCNKKYYDHSPGAMFKPFDHGARGCHRGEPMVRMKKCKCFIGKRCLFQKLTESTLRKKDPACPKCKKLLPKSAFRLIEATAGELLLGSA
;
A
#
# COMPACT_ATOMS: atom_id res chain seq x y z
N MET A 1 -1.65 10.88 -6.93
CA MET A 1 -0.58 11.05 -5.93
C MET A 1 -1.22 11.62 -4.69
N CYS A 2 -0.82 11.22 -3.49
CA CYS A 2 -1.45 11.70 -2.25
C CYS A 2 -0.43 12.22 -1.24
N ILE A 3 0.81 11.68 -1.26
CA ILE A 3 1.92 12.22 -0.47
C ILE A 3 3.11 12.51 -1.39
N LYS A 4 3.69 13.70 -1.26
CA LYS A 4 5.01 14.03 -1.79
C LYS A 4 6.05 13.83 -0.69
N HIS A 5 6.88 12.81 -0.85
CA HIS A 5 7.89 12.40 0.12
C HIS A 5 9.29 12.85 -0.30
N LEU A 6 9.86 13.78 0.45
CA LEU A 6 11.26 14.18 0.37
C LEU A 6 12.08 13.35 1.35
N GLN A 7 13.11 12.69 0.86
CA GLN A 7 13.99 11.84 1.65
C GLN A 7 15.41 12.39 1.58
N PHE A 8 15.98 12.71 2.73
CA PHE A 8 17.35 13.16 2.88
C PHE A 8 18.20 12.04 3.46
N TYR A 9 19.32 11.75 2.81
CA TYR A 9 20.27 10.72 3.22
C TYR A 9 21.63 11.36 3.48
N ASN A 10 22.27 10.96 4.58
CA ASN A 10 23.67 11.30 4.84
C ASN A 10 24.57 10.17 4.32
N CYS A 11 25.01 10.28 3.08
CA CYS A 11 25.94 9.33 2.46
C CYS A 11 27.40 9.73 2.78
N PRO A 12 28.29 8.82 3.17
CA PRO A 12 29.70 9.17 3.31
C PRO A 12 30.32 9.44 1.92
N ALA A 13 31.20 10.44 1.81
CA ALA A 13 31.94 10.70 0.57
C ALA A 13 33.07 9.68 0.31
N SER A 14 33.47 8.94 1.34
CA SER A 14 34.54 7.94 1.35
C SER A 14 34.30 6.97 2.51
N PRO A 15 34.73 5.71 2.44
CA PRO A 15 34.64 4.74 3.53
C PRO A 15 35.49 5.11 4.76
N ARG A 16 36.31 6.16 4.70
CA ARG A 16 37.09 6.65 5.85
C ARG A 16 36.18 7.17 6.97
N PRO A 17 36.47 6.86 8.26
CA PRO A 17 35.61 7.24 9.40
C PRO A 17 35.25 8.72 9.49
N ASN A 18 36.14 9.61 9.01
CA ASN A 18 35.99 11.07 9.09
C ASN A 18 35.74 11.73 7.71
N ALA A 19 35.34 10.97 6.70
CA ALA A 19 35.04 11.54 5.39
C ALA A 19 33.87 12.53 5.47
N PRO A 20 33.89 13.63 4.70
CA PRO A 20 32.77 14.57 4.65
C PRO A 20 31.49 13.84 4.22
N LYS A 21 30.38 14.11 4.91
CA LYS A 21 29.07 13.53 4.58
C LYS A 21 28.45 14.30 3.43
N ARG A 22 28.01 13.59 2.39
CA ARG A 22 27.19 14.10 1.29
C ARG A 22 25.72 13.97 1.65
N ARG A 23 24.96 15.05 1.46
CA ARG A 23 23.49 15.02 1.60
C ARG A 23 22.87 14.68 0.25
N HIS A 24 22.24 13.51 0.14
CA HIS A 24 21.46 13.14 -1.03
C HIS A 24 19.98 13.35 -0.77
N ARG A 25 19.30 13.98 -1.73
CA ARG A 25 17.85 14.18 -1.72
C ARG A 25 17.21 13.24 -2.73
N VAL A 26 16.20 12.49 -2.30
CA VAL A 26 15.35 11.65 -3.16
C VAL A 26 13.92 12.13 -3.02
N ILE A 27 13.21 12.25 -4.14
CA ILE A 27 11.79 12.60 -4.17
C ILE A 27 11.01 11.36 -4.59
N ALA A 28 10.07 10.94 -3.74
CA ALA A 28 9.16 9.84 -3.97
C ALA A 28 7.71 10.33 -3.85
N ASN A 29 6.82 9.92 -4.75
CA ASN A 29 5.40 10.21 -4.62
C ASN A 29 4.68 8.94 -4.18
N ILE A 30 3.95 8.99 -3.07
CA ILE A 30 3.21 7.85 -2.54
C ILE A 30 1.73 8.02 -2.91
N LEU A 31 1.11 6.95 -3.39
CA LEU A 31 -0.32 6.94 -3.71
C LEU A 31 -1.11 6.37 -2.53
N CYS A 32 -2.20 7.05 -2.21
CA CYS A 32 -3.27 6.48 -1.39
C CYS A 32 -4.08 5.49 -2.22
N SER A 33 -4.95 4.74 -1.55
CA SER A 33 -5.78 3.76 -2.23
C SER A 33 -6.94 4.35 -3.01
N HIS A 34 -7.08 5.68 -3.04
CA HIS A 34 -8.04 6.36 -3.90
C HIS A 34 -7.91 5.87 -5.34
N ILE A 35 -9.06 5.67 -5.99
CA ILE A 35 -9.11 5.21 -7.38
C ILE A 35 -8.73 6.33 -8.34
N PHE A 36 -8.79 7.59 -7.93
CA PHE A 36 -8.35 8.75 -8.70
C PHE A 36 -7.09 9.41 -8.12
N PRO A 37 -6.27 10.06 -8.96
CA PRO A 37 -5.18 10.88 -8.45
C PRO A 37 -5.76 12.05 -7.63
N CYS A 38 -5.31 12.22 -6.38
CA CYS A 38 -5.69 13.42 -5.63
C CYS A 38 -5.16 14.69 -6.34
N PRO A 39 -5.96 15.77 -6.39
CA PRO A 39 -5.50 17.09 -6.79
C PRO A 39 -4.26 17.53 -6.00
N ALA A 40 -3.39 18.34 -6.62
CA ALA A 40 -2.13 18.77 -6.01
C ALA A 40 -2.33 19.53 -4.68
N GLN A 41 -3.42 20.30 -4.58
CA GLN A 41 -3.81 21.01 -3.36
C GLN A 41 -4.09 20.05 -2.20
N GLN A 42 -4.53 18.83 -2.51
CA GLN A 42 -4.82 17.79 -1.52
C GLN A 42 -3.59 16.92 -1.21
N TRP A 43 -2.38 17.23 -1.69
CA TRP A 43 -1.22 16.42 -1.36
C TRP A 43 -0.69 16.74 0.04
N GLU A 44 -0.32 15.71 0.78
CA GLU A 44 0.47 15.86 2.00
C GLU A 44 1.95 15.88 1.63
N ASN A 45 2.75 16.69 2.32
CA ASN A 45 4.20 16.70 2.18
C ASN A 45 4.80 15.99 3.39
N ARG A 46 5.70 15.06 3.12
CA ARG A 46 6.50 14.38 4.13
C ARG A 46 7.97 14.64 3.85
N THR A 47 8.74 14.99 4.86
CA THR A 47 10.18 15.07 4.78
C THR A 47 10.81 14.11 5.78
N SER A 48 11.68 13.22 5.32
CA SER A 48 12.35 12.22 6.15
C SER A 48 13.87 12.37 6.08
N PHE A 49 14.53 12.24 7.23
CA PHE A 49 15.99 12.29 7.33
C PHE A 49 16.53 10.94 7.78
N TYR A 50 17.35 10.33 6.94
CA TYR A 50 17.96 9.03 7.16
C TYR A 50 19.44 9.16 7.52
N CYS A 51 19.86 8.39 8.53
CA CYS A 51 21.24 8.33 8.99
C CYS A 51 22.12 7.34 8.21
N TYR A 52 21.61 6.77 7.11
CA TYR A 52 22.30 5.80 6.27
C TYR A 52 22.37 6.25 4.81
N MET A 53 23.16 5.51 4.02
CA MET A 53 23.37 5.76 2.59
C MET A 53 22.06 5.68 1.80
N CYS A 54 21.87 6.57 0.83
CA CYS A 54 20.76 6.46 -0.11
C CYS A 54 20.88 5.17 -0.94
N PRO A 55 19.76 4.67 -1.50
CA PRO A 55 19.73 3.47 -2.35
C PRO A 55 20.75 3.50 -3.50
N GLY A 56 20.96 4.69 -4.09
CA GLY A 56 21.96 4.88 -5.14
C GLY A 56 23.41 4.68 -4.67
N CYS A 57 23.77 5.10 -3.45
CA CYS A 57 25.11 4.94 -2.90
C CYS A 57 25.33 3.55 -2.29
N SER A 58 24.30 2.97 -1.69
CA SER A 58 24.38 1.63 -1.13
C SER A 58 24.26 0.53 -2.18
N GLY A 59 23.83 0.85 -3.41
CA GLY A 59 23.46 -0.16 -4.41
C GLY A 59 22.21 -0.96 -4.02
N GLU A 60 21.52 -0.55 -2.96
CA GLU A 60 20.33 -1.20 -2.43
C GLU A 60 19.09 -0.78 -3.23
N THR A 61 18.07 -1.63 -3.20
CA THR A 61 16.76 -1.21 -3.67
C THR A 61 16.17 -0.21 -2.68
N PRO A 62 15.54 0.88 -3.18
CA PRO A 62 14.86 1.86 -2.33
C PRO A 62 13.74 1.23 -1.48
N ALA A 63 13.27 0.04 -1.87
CA ALA A 63 12.13 -0.66 -1.29
C ALA A 63 12.29 -1.16 0.15
N VAL A 64 13.53 -1.26 0.68
CA VAL A 64 13.78 -1.77 2.04
C VAL A 64 14.60 -0.74 2.82
N PRO A 65 13.96 0.13 3.61
CA PRO A 65 14.69 1.05 4.49
C PRO A 65 15.57 0.25 5.46
N ARG A 66 16.85 0.62 5.52
CA ARG A 66 17.82 -0.01 6.44
C ARG A 66 17.39 0.17 7.90
N VAL A 67 16.87 1.35 8.21
CA VAL A 67 16.34 1.75 9.52
C VAL A 67 15.19 2.75 9.33
N THR A 68 14.43 2.98 10.40
CA THR A 68 13.50 4.11 10.47
C THR A 68 14.26 5.44 10.27
N PRO A 69 13.62 6.46 9.68
CA PRO A 69 14.22 7.78 9.62
C PRO A 69 14.54 8.27 11.03
N ALA A 70 15.64 9.01 11.17
CA ALA A 70 16.05 9.62 12.43
C ALA A 70 15.14 10.80 12.80
N HIS A 71 14.57 11.46 11.79
CA HIS A 71 13.65 12.58 11.93
C HIS A 71 12.66 12.58 10.77
N ASP A 72 11.40 12.94 11.06
CA ASP A 72 10.29 13.01 10.10
C ASP A 72 9.46 14.27 10.34
N GLU A 73 9.15 14.99 9.26
CA GLU A 73 8.29 16.17 9.25
C GLU A 73 7.09 15.93 8.32
N TRP A 74 5.93 16.40 8.76
CA TRP A 74 4.67 16.28 8.02
C TRP A 74 4.02 17.66 7.89
N HIS A 75 3.64 18.00 6.67
CA HIS A 75 2.91 19.21 6.35
C HIS A 75 1.72 18.88 5.46
N ARG A 76 0.58 19.48 5.72
CA ARG A 76 -0.63 19.35 4.89
C ARG A 76 -1.47 20.61 5.02
N ASP A 77 -2.35 20.81 4.04
CA ASP A 77 -3.37 21.85 4.10
C ASP A 77 -4.66 21.27 4.69
N ASP A 78 -4.95 21.60 5.94
CA ASP A 78 -6.14 21.13 6.66
C ASP A 78 -7.45 21.69 6.05
N VAL A 79 -7.39 22.76 5.25
CA VAL A 79 -8.59 23.30 4.56
C VAL A 79 -9.06 22.35 3.46
N GLN A 80 -8.15 21.55 2.91
CA GLN A 80 -8.44 20.59 1.83
C GLN A 80 -8.92 19.23 2.33
N ASP A 81 -8.87 18.98 3.64
CA ASP A 81 -9.15 17.68 4.23
C ASP A 81 -10.61 17.25 4.04
N ASN A 82 -11.56 18.17 4.17
CA ASN A 82 -12.97 17.89 3.92
C ASN A 82 -13.21 17.50 2.46
N ALA A 83 -12.69 18.29 1.51
CA ALA A 83 -12.83 18.00 0.08
C ALA A 83 -12.18 16.66 -0.31
N TRP A 84 -11.01 16.37 0.28
CA TRP A 84 -10.34 15.07 0.12
C TRP A 84 -11.21 13.93 0.67
N ALA A 85 -11.71 14.04 1.91
CA ALA A 85 -12.49 12.99 2.56
C ALA A 85 -13.78 12.68 1.80
N GLN A 86 -14.48 13.71 1.30
CA GLN A 86 -15.67 13.54 0.46
C GLN A 86 -15.35 12.73 -0.81
N SER A 87 -14.36 13.17 -1.59
CA SER A 87 -13.97 12.50 -2.83
C SER A 87 -13.50 11.05 -2.59
N TYR A 88 -12.68 10.87 -1.56
CA TYR A 88 -12.12 9.57 -1.21
C TYR A 88 -13.22 8.59 -0.78
N MET A 89 -14.14 9.02 0.08
CA MET A 89 -15.19 8.17 0.64
C MET A 89 -16.32 7.90 -0.34
N THR A 90 -16.66 8.84 -1.22
CA THR A 90 -17.65 8.60 -2.28
C THR A 90 -17.25 7.39 -3.12
N GLU A 91 -16.04 7.38 -3.66
CA GLU A 91 -15.60 6.27 -4.50
C GLU A 91 -15.35 4.98 -3.71
N TYR A 92 -14.87 5.10 -2.48
CA TYR A 92 -14.70 3.94 -1.61
C TYR A 92 -16.05 3.28 -1.28
N SER A 93 -17.11 4.06 -1.05
CA SER A 93 -18.44 3.54 -0.76
C SER A 93 -19.02 2.71 -1.91
N HIS A 94 -18.80 3.12 -3.17
CA HIS A 94 -19.22 2.34 -4.34
C HIS A 94 -18.58 0.95 -4.37
N SER A 95 -17.28 0.86 -4.08
CA SER A 95 -16.58 -0.42 -4.03
C SER A 95 -17.07 -1.30 -2.87
N VAL A 96 -17.32 -0.72 -1.71
CA VAL A 96 -17.84 -1.45 -0.54
C VAL A 96 -19.24 -2.02 -0.79
N VAL A 97 -20.11 -1.26 -1.48
CA VAL A 97 -21.44 -1.75 -1.90
C VAL A 97 -21.28 -3.02 -2.74
N LEU A 98 -20.40 -3.00 -3.74
CA LEU A 98 -20.09 -4.19 -4.55
C LEU A 98 -19.64 -5.37 -3.68
N TRP A 99 -18.64 -5.17 -2.81
CA TRP A 99 -18.07 -6.27 -2.03
C TRP A 99 -19.11 -6.93 -1.12
N ILE A 100 -19.93 -6.13 -0.46
CA ILE A 100 -21.00 -6.62 0.42
C ILE A 100 -22.08 -7.31 -0.39
N ARG A 101 -22.64 -6.62 -1.38
CA ARG A 101 -23.82 -7.09 -2.13
C ARG A 101 -23.49 -8.28 -3.01
N SER A 102 -22.23 -8.43 -3.43
CA SER A 102 -21.77 -9.66 -4.08
C SER A 102 -21.95 -10.89 -3.20
N LYS A 103 -21.98 -10.78 -1.87
CA LYS A 103 -22.21 -11.93 -0.96
C LYS A 103 -23.68 -12.21 -0.69
N PHE A 104 -24.58 -11.31 -1.07
CA PHE A 104 -26.02 -11.48 -0.86
C PHE A 104 -26.62 -12.41 -1.93
N PRO A 105 -27.83 -12.95 -1.71
CA PRO A 105 -28.61 -13.61 -2.74
C PRO A 105 -28.81 -12.70 -3.97
N PRO A 106 -28.85 -13.26 -5.20
CA PRO A 106 -29.10 -12.49 -6.42
C PRO A 106 -30.40 -11.67 -6.38
N SER A 107 -31.43 -12.17 -5.69
CA SER A 107 -32.74 -11.50 -5.50
C SER A 107 -32.63 -10.13 -4.83
N ASP A 108 -31.62 -9.94 -3.99
CA ASP A 108 -31.48 -8.73 -3.19
C ASP A 108 -30.77 -7.61 -3.98
N VAL A 109 -30.29 -7.91 -5.18
CA VAL A 109 -29.51 -7.01 -6.04
C VAL A 109 -30.31 -6.68 -7.29
N THR A 110 -30.55 -5.40 -7.55
CA THR A 110 -31.27 -4.95 -8.75
C THR A 110 -30.35 -4.87 -9.98
N ASN A 111 -30.91 -4.99 -11.19
CA ASN A 111 -30.15 -4.80 -12.43
C ASN A 111 -29.54 -3.39 -12.51
N GLU A 112 -30.25 -2.38 -12.00
CA GLU A 112 -29.75 -1.01 -11.92
C GLU A 112 -28.50 -0.93 -11.03
N GLU A 113 -28.53 -1.52 -9.82
CA GLU A 113 -27.37 -1.56 -8.92
C GLU A 113 -26.16 -2.26 -9.57
N MET A 114 -26.40 -3.34 -10.31
CA MET A 114 -25.35 -4.04 -11.06
C MET A 114 -24.76 -3.16 -12.18
N SER A 115 -25.62 -2.50 -12.95
CA SER A 115 -25.21 -1.67 -14.09
C SER A 115 -24.51 -0.37 -13.70
N GLU A 116 -24.95 0.28 -12.63
CA GLU A 116 -24.41 1.59 -12.22
C GLU A 116 -23.32 1.48 -11.14
N SER A 117 -23.57 0.72 -10.07
CA SER A 117 -22.67 0.67 -8.92
C SER A 117 -21.60 -0.40 -9.06
N TRP A 118 -22.00 -1.65 -9.36
CA TRP A 118 -21.06 -2.77 -9.42
C TRP A 118 -20.11 -2.63 -10.60
N PHE A 119 -20.62 -2.33 -11.79
CA PHE A 119 -19.78 -2.18 -12.98
C PHE A 119 -18.76 -1.06 -12.82
N ARG A 120 -19.18 0.11 -12.29
CA ARG A 120 -18.27 1.21 -11.98
C ARG A 120 -17.18 0.75 -11.01
N ALA A 121 -17.53 0.08 -9.92
CA ALA A 121 -16.56 -0.43 -8.95
C ALA A 121 -15.59 -1.44 -9.58
N PHE A 122 -16.09 -2.41 -10.36
CA PHE A 122 -15.26 -3.37 -11.08
C PHE A 122 -14.25 -2.69 -12.01
N PHE A 123 -14.73 -1.75 -12.82
CA PHE A 123 -13.88 -0.99 -13.73
C PHE A 123 -12.84 -0.17 -12.94
N MET A 124 -13.29 0.62 -11.97
CA MET A 124 -12.42 1.58 -11.28
C MET A 124 -11.36 0.93 -10.39
N GLU A 125 -11.64 -0.20 -9.76
CA GLU A 125 -10.67 -0.93 -8.93
C GLU A 125 -9.67 -1.75 -9.78
N ARG A 126 -10.03 -2.12 -11.02
CA ARG A 126 -9.18 -2.93 -11.91
C ARG A 126 -8.50 -2.13 -13.03
N ARG A 127 -8.92 -0.89 -13.30
CA ARG A 127 -8.34 -0.05 -14.36
C ARG A 127 -6.87 0.21 -14.11
N CYS A 128 -6.07 0.32 -15.18
CA CYS A 128 -4.70 0.79 -15.06
C CYS A 128 -4.68 2.20 -14.44
N LYS A 129 -3.91 2.34 -13.37
CA LYS A 129 -3.73 3.60 -12.66
C LYS A 129 -2.62 4.45 -13.32
N GLU A 130 -1.63 3.86 -13.97
CA GLU A 130 -0.45 4.58 -14.47
C GLU A 130 -0.59 5.09 -15.92
N ASN A 131 -1.23 4.31 -16.78
CA ASN A 131 -1.41 4.57 -18.21
C ASN A 131 -2.81 4.14 -18.63
N ASP A 132 -3.19 4.51 -19.86
CA ASP A 132 -4.44 4.03 -20.45
C ASP A 132 -4.26 2.64 -21.06
N HIS A 133 -4.58 1.61 -20.29
CA HIS A 133 -4.58 0.22 -20.77
C HIS A 133 -5.93 -0.43 -20.51
N ARG A 134 -6.33 -1.35 -21.40
CA ARG A 134 -7.56 -2.15 -21.21
C ARG A 134 -7.48 -2.97 -19.91
N VAL A 135 -8.63 -3.11 -19.24
CA VAL A 135 -8.79 -3.99 -18.07
C VAL A 135 -8.37 -5.42 -18.50
N GLY A 136 -7.44 -6.03 -17.75
CA GLY A 136 -6.89 -7.36 -18.06
C GLY A 136 -5.56 -7.38 -18.82
N ALA A 137 -5.13 -6.26 -19.40
CA ALA A 137 -3.80 -6.12 -20.04
C ALA A 137 -2.79 -5.33 -19.19
N CYS A 138 -3.14 -4.92 -17.97
CA CYS A 138 -2.23 -4.13 -17.13
C CYS A 138 -1.16 -4.98 -16.45
N SER A 139 0.09 -4.65 -16.71
CA SER A 139 1.28 -5.10 -15.95
C SER A 139 1.82 -4.03 -15.00
N CYS A 140 1.06 -2.95 -14.77
CA CYS A 140 1.42 -1.86 -13.87
C CYS A 140 1.65 -2.34 -12.43
N GLU A 141 2.66 -1.80 -11.75
CA GLU A 141 3.00 -2.20 -10.39
C GLU A 141 1.83 -1.95 -9.41
N ALA A 142 1.08 -0.87 -9.61
CA ALA A 142 -0.07 -0.49 -8.79
C ALA A 142 -1.25 -1.49 -8.83
N ASN A 143 -1.38 -2.31 -9.88
CA ASN A 143 -2.46 -3.31 -10.00
C ASN A 143 -1.96 -4.74 -10.27
N GLY A 144 -0.65 -4.93 -10.38
CA GLY A 144 -0.03 -6.21 -10.65
C GLY A 144 0.27 -7.01 -9.39
N PRO A 145 1.07 -8.09 -9.50
CA PRO A 145 1.48 -8.93 -8.37
C PRO A 145 2.17 -8.16 -7.23
N LEU A 146 2.71 -6.98 -7.53
CA LEU A 146 3.41 -6.12 -6.56
C LEU A 146 2.51 -5.08 -5.89
N ALA A 147 1.20 -5.07 -6.16
CA ALA A 147 0.27 -4.06 -5.64
C ALA A 147 0.28 -3.99 -4.10
N PHE A 148 0.51 -5.11 -3.41
CA PHE A 148 0.64 -5.12 -1.95
C PHE A 148 1.86 -4.32 -1.48
N TYR A 149 3.01 -4.49 -2.15
CA TYR A 149 4.20 -3.70 -1.87
C TYR A 149 3.99 -2.22 -2.23
N TYR A 150 3.03 -1.95 -3.12
CA TYR A 150 2.68 -0.62 -3.52
C TYR A 150 1.75 0.11 -2.53
N ASN A 151 0.62 -0.48 -2.20
CA ASN A 151 -0.30 -0.01 -1.19
C ASN A 151 -1.20 -1.19 -0.81
N PRO A 152 -1.02 -1.83 0.35
CA PRO A 152 -1.82 -2.93 0.84
C PRO A 152 -3.31 -2.63 0.90
N ALA A 153 -3.74 -1.39 1.20
CA ALA A 153 -5.15 -1.04 1.12
C ALA A 153 -5.65 -1.14 -0.32
N THR A 154 -4.88 -0.66 -1.32
CA THR A 154 -5.22 -0.88 -2.74
C THR A 154 -5.27 -2.36 -3.09
N ALA A 155 -4.30 -3.15 -2.62
CA ALA A 155 -4.24 -4.58 -2.88
C ALA A 155 -5.41 -5.35 -2.25
N ALA A 156 -5.82 -4.98 -1.03
CA ALA A 156 -6.98 -5.53 -0.34
C ALA A 156 -8.29 -5.19 -1.06
N ARG A 157 -8.45 -3.93 -1.51
CA ARG A 157 -9.60 -3.50 -2.33
C ARG A 157 -9.69 -4.30 -3.63
N LYS A 158 -8.55 -4.52 -4.30
CA LYS A 158 -8.47 -5.36 -5.49
C LYS A 158 -8.84 -6.81 -5.17
N TYR A 159 -8.29 -7.39 -4.11
CA TYR A 159 -8.61 -8.76 -3.67
C TYR A 159 -10.11 -8.96 -3.45
N LEU A 160 -10.78 -8.05 -2.73
CA LEU A 160 -12.22 -8.09 -2.52
C LEU A 160 -13.01 -7.93 -3.83
N THR A 161 -12.53 -7.08 -4.73
CA THR A 161 -13.15 -6.87 -6.05
C THR A 161 -12.98 -8.10 -6.94
N ASP A 162 -11.84 -8.78 -6.87
CA ASP A 162 -11.57 -10.02 -7.61
C ASP A 162 -12.50 -11.14 -7.14
N MET A 163 -12.63 -11.32 -5.82
CA MET A 163 -13.61 -12.25 -5.23
C MET A 163 -15.07 -11.93 -5.59
N ALA A 164 -15.43 -10.64 -5.63
CA ALA A 164 -16.76 -10.23 -6.05
C ALA A 164 -17.00 -10.53 -7.53
N GLY A 165 -15.96 -10.41 -8.36
CA GLY A 165 -16.02 -10.66 -9.80
C GLY A 165 -16.19 -12.13 -10.13
N GLU A 166 -15.43 -13.02 -9.48
CA GLU A 166 -15.58 -14.47 -9.65
C GLU A 166 -17.02 -14.92 -9.40
N LYS A 167 -17.68 -14.37 -8.36
CA LYS A 167 -19.09 -14.67 -8.10
C LYS A 167 -20.02 -14.01 -9.13
N ALA A 168 -19.76 -12.76 -9.52
CA ALA A 168 -20.55 -12.06 -10.51
C ALA A 168 -20.51 -12.72 -11.90
N GLU A 169 -19.37 -13.31 -12.28
CA GLU A 169 -19.22 -14.07 -13.53
C GLU A 169 -20.17 -15.29 -13.58
N SER A 170 -20.57 -15.83 -12.44
CA SER A 170 -21.56 -16.92 -12.39
C SER A 170 -23.03 -16.46 -12.43
N ASP A 171 -23.31 -15.14 -12.38
CA ASP A 171 -24.68 -14.62 -12.36
C ASP A 171 -25.33 -14.68 -13.77
N PRO A 172 -26.47 -15.39 -13.96
CA PRO A 172 -27.12 -15.50 -15.26
C PRO A 172 -27.53 -14.16 -15.87
N ARG A 173 -27.81 -13.15 -15.03
CA ARG A 173 -28.17 -11.80 -15.51
C ARG A 173 -26.97 -11.12 -16.16
N ILE A 174 -25.76 -11.37 -15.65
CA ILE A 174 -24.50 -10.87 -16.22
C ILE A 174 -24.16 -11.60 -17.51
N GLN A 175 -24.42 -12.90 -17.59
CA GLN A 175 -24.18 -13.69 -18.81
C GLN A 175 -25.15 -13.36 -19.96
N ASN A 176 -26.20 -12.56 -19.69
CA ASN A 176 -27.13 -12.11 -20.71
C ASN A 176 -26.46 -11.17 -21.74
N PRO A 177 -26.65 -11.37 -23.06
CA PRO A 177 -26.06 -10.52 -24.11
C PRO A 177 -26.39 -9.03 -23.99
N ALA A 178 -27.61 -8.66 -23.57
CA ALA A 178 -27.99 -7.27 -23.38
C ALA A 178 -27.23 -6.63 -22.22
N MET A 179 -27.03 -7.37 -21.12
CA MET A 179 -26.25 -6.91 -19.98
C MET A 179 -24.76 -6.78 -20.34
N GLN A 180 -24.22 -7.75 -21.08
CA GLN A 180 -22.85 -7.68 -21.63
C GLN A 180 -22.63 -6.46 -22.52
N ASN A 181 -23.61 -6.13 -23.38
CA ASN A 181 -23.57 -4.92 -24.20
C ASN A 181 -23.59 -3.64 -23.37
N LEU A 182 -24.45 -3.57 -22.35
CA LEU A 182 -24.50 -2.41 -21.45
C LEU A 182 -23.18 -2.25 -20.67
N PHE A 183 -22.58 -3.35 -20.18
CA PHE A 183 -21.26 -3.31 -19.56
C PHE A 183 -20.18 -2.85 -20.53
N ARG A 184 -20.18 -3.32 -21.78
CA ARG A 184 -19.25 -2.84 -22.80
C ARG A 184 -19.43 -1.35 -23.08
N PHE A 185 -20.67 -0.87 -23.19
CA PHE A 185 -20.95 0.56 -23.37
C PHE A 185 -20.42 1.38 -22.19
N ARG A 186 -20.74 0.98 -20.95
CA ARG A 186 -20.27 1.63 -19.73
C ARG A 186 -18.74 1.62 -19.64
N HIS A 187 -18.09 0.54 -20.04
CA HIS A 187 -16.62 0.46 -20.11
C HIS A 187 -16.08 1.58 -21.01
N THR A 188 -16.61 1.71 -22.23
CA THR A 188 -16.19 2.73 -23.19
C THR A 188 -16.36 4.13 -22.63
N VAL A 189 -17.49 4.42 -21.98
CA VAL A 189 -17.77 5.72 -21.37
C VAL A 189 -16.78 6.03 -20.23
N LEU A 190 -16.58 5.10 -19.29
CA LEU A 190 -15.66 5.32 -18.16
C LEU A 190 -14.20 5.43 -18.61
N SER A 191 -13.82 4.64 -19.63
CA SER A 191 -12.50 4.71 -20.25
C SER A 191 -12.29 6.07 -20.92
N GLY A 192 -13.25 6.54 -21.73
CA GLY A 192 -13.19 7.84 -22.39
C GLY A 192 -13.12 9.00 -21.39
N PHE A 193 -13.89 8.92 -20.29
CA PHE A 193 -13.82 9.89 -19.20
C PHE A 193 -12.42 9.95 -18.57
N CYS A 194 -11.81 8.80 -18.26
CA CYS A 194 -10.48 8.74 -17.68
C CYS A 194 -9.41 9.34 -18.60
N GLN A 195 -9.50 9.08 -19.91
CA GLN A 195 -8.61 9.64 -20.93
C GLN A 195 -8.75 11.16 -21.02
N ALA A 196 -9.99 11.64 -21.18
CA ALA A 196 -10.28 13.06 -21.34
C ALA A 196 -9.80 13.88 -20.14
N GLN A 197 -9.97 13.36 -18.93
CA GLN A 197 -9.57 14.02 -17.69
C GLN A 197 -8.14 13.72 -17.24
N LYS A 198 -7.38 12.92 -18.00
CA LYS A 198 -6.00 12.51 -17.65
C LYS A 198 -5.89 11.94 -16.23
N LEU A 199 -6.82 11.06 -15.85
CA LEU A 199 -6.94 10.49 -14.50
C LEU A 199 -5.94 9.34 -14.25
N TYR A 200 -4.68 9.60 -14.61
CA TYR A 200 -3.56 8.68 -14.51
C TYR A 200 -2.57 9.19 -13.46
N PHE A 201 -2.02 8.25 -12.71
CA PHE A 201 -0.98 8.50 -11.73
C PHE A 201 0.37 8.59 -12.44
N ARG A 202 1.07 9.73 -12.28
CA ARG A 202 2.42 9.92 -12.81
C ARG A 202 3.45 9.82 -11.69
N GLY A 203 4.53 9.07 -11.90
CA GLY A 203 5.71 9.08 -11.02
C GLY A 203 5.45 8.63 -9.59
N GLY A 204 4.46 7.75 -9.37
CA GLY A 204 4.18 7.17 -8.07
C GLY A 204 5.10 5.97 -7.81
N LEU A 205 5.80 5.99 -6.69
CA LEU A 205 6.64 4.89 -6.21
C LEU A 205 6.20 4.56 -4.79
N SER A 206 6.09 3.28 -4.46
CA SER A 206 5.86 2.87 -3.08
C SER A 206 7.02 2.04 -2.58
N HIS A 207 7.70 2.55 -1.56
CA HIS A 207 8.88 1.93 -0.99
C HIS A 207 8.96 2.12 0.54
N GLN A 208 7.79 2.07 1.21
CA GLN A 208 7.45 2.10 2.65
C GLN A 208 8.39 2.76 3.68
N PRO A 209 7.85 3.71 4.45
CA PRO A 209 8.13 3.77 5.90
C PRO A 209 6.88 3.65 6.81
N LEU A 210 5.69 3.40 6.27
CA LEU A 210 4.41 3.61 6.96
C LEU A 210 3.66 2.32 7.38
N PHE A 211 4.30 1.14 7.29
CA PHE A 211 3.71 -0.15 7.71
C PHE A 211 4.33 -0.69 8.98
N SER A 212 4.82 0.20 9.84
CA SER A 212 5.28 -0.24 11.15
C SER A 212 4.11 -0.88 11.90
N ASN A 213 4.38 -1.98 12.61
CA ASN A 213 3.41 -2.57 13.53
C ASN A 213 2.86 -1.52 14.51
N TYR A 214 3.72 -0.57 14.89
CA TYR A 214 3.35 0.57 15.72
C TYR A 214 2.26 1.43 15.07
N LEU A 215 2.41 1.85 13.81
CA LEU A 215 1.43 2.69 13.14
C LEU A 215 0.07 2.00 13.02
N VAL A 216 0.08 0.74 12.59
CA VAL A 216 -1.16 -0.06 12.45
C VAL A 216 -1.85 -0.22 13.80
N LYS A 217 -1.12 -0.48 14.88
CA LYS A 217 -1.67 -0.54 16.24
C LYS A 217 -2.27 0.80 16.68
N SER A 218 -1.57 1.91 16.41
CA SER A 218 -2.07 3.26 16.72
C SER A 218 -3.36 3.59 15.97
N ARG A 219 -3.42 3.30 14.66
CA ARG A 219 -4.64 3.48 13.86
C ARG A 219 -5.78 2.59 14.32
N ARG A 220 -5.50 1.35 14.70
CA ARG A 220 -6.52 0.45 15.27
C ARG A 220 -7.08 0.98 16.57
N LYS A 221 -6.23 1.49 17.47
CA LYS A 221 -6.67 2.14 18.71
C LYS A 221 -7.59 3.33 18.42
N MET A 222 -7.19 4.20 17.49
CA MET A 222 -8.00 5.34 17.05
C MET A 222 -9.36 4.91 16.47
N LEU A 223 -9.39 3.82 15.69
CA LEU A 223 -10.63 3.24 15.17
C LEU A 223 -11.55 2.74 16.29
N ASP A 224 -11.02 1.94 17.21
CA ASP A 224 -11.79 1.37 18.31
C ASP A 224 -12.33 2.48 19.24
N GLU A 225 -11.55 3.53 19.48
CA GLU A 225 -11.98 4.75 20.17
C GLU A 225 -13.13 5.46 19.45
N ASN A 226 -12.96 5.78 18.17
CA ASN A 226 -14.00 6.48 17.41
C ASN A 226 -15.32 5.68 17.33
N ILE A 227 -15.25 4.37 17.13
CA ILE A 227 -16.45 3.52 17.11
C ILE A 227 -17.15 3.57 18.48
N ARG A 228 -16.40 3.42 19.58
CA ARG A 228 -16.96 3.46 20.93
C ARG A 228 -17.63 4.79 21.22
N ASP A 229 -16.98 5.91 20.89
CA ASP A 229 -17.50 7.24 21.18
C ASP A 229 -18.80 7.52 20.40
N HIS A 230 -18.84 7.15 19.11
CA HIS A 230 -20.04 7.32 18.28
C HIS A 230 -21.17 6.35 18.69
N MET A 231 -20.86 5.12 19.09
CA MET A 231 -21.83 4.19 19.66
C MET A 231 -22.43 4.74 20.95
N GLN A 232 -21.59 5.24 21.86
CA GLN A 232 -22.05 5.82 23.13
C GLN A 232 -22.95 7.04 22.90
N LEU A 233 -22.53 7.96 22.03
CA LEU A 233 -23.31 9.14 21.67
C LEU A 233 -24.67 8.75 21.08
N ALA A 234 -24.69 7.80 20.14
CA ALA A 234 -25.92 7.31 19.54
C ALA A 234 -26.83 6.61 20.57
N SER A 235 -26.26 5.83 21.49
CA SER A 235 -27.03 5.18 22.56
C SER A 235 -27.67 6.19 23.51
N VAL A 236 -26.98 7.28 23.85
CA VAL A 236 -27.55 8.38 24.66
C VAL A 236 -28.76 9.00 23.96
N LEU A 237 -28.67 9.24 22.65
CA LEU A 237 -29.77 9.83 21.87
C LEU A 237 -30.98 8.90 21.77
N VAL A 238 -30.76 7.60 21.61
CA VAL A 238 -31.84 6.59 21.60
C VAL A 238 -32.50 6.49 22.99
N LEU A 239 -31.71 6.53 24.07
CA LEU A 239 -32.24 6.54 25.44
C LEU A 239 -33.08 7.78 25.71
N GLN A 240 -32.57 8.96 25.35
CA GLN A 240 -33.33 10.21 25.48
C GLN A 240 -34.64 10.14 24.70
N ASN A 241 -34.63 9.59 23.47
CA ASN A 241 -35.85 9.42 22.69
C ASN A 241 -36.87 8.50 23.38
N ALA A 242 -36.42 7.43 24.03
CA ALA A 242 -37.28 6.54 24.82
C ALA A 242 -37.84 7.25 26.07
N GLU A 243 -37.02 8.06 26.75
CA GLU A 243 -37.40 8.82 27.95
C GLU A 243 -38.43 9.92 27.66
N TYR A 244 -38.30 10.62 26.51
CA TYR A 244 -39.28 11.63 26.07
C TYR A 244 -40.54 11.01 25.45
N GLY A 245 -40.49 9.73 25.08
CA GLY A 245 -41.61 8.99 24.49
C GLY A 245 -42.46 8.23 25.52
N ALA A 246 -43.09 7.15 25.08
CA ALA A 246 -43.89 6.26 25.94
C ALA A 246 -43.03 5.19 26.66
N GLY A 247 -41.72 5.43 26.81
CA GLY A 247 -40.75 4.46 27.31
C GLY A 247 -40.08 3.61 26.23
N TRP A 248 -39.30 2.62 26.65
CA TRP A 248 -38.58 1.71 25.76
C TRP A 248 -39.54 0.79 24.99
N THR A 249 -39.32 0.63 23.69
CA THR A 249 -40.16 -0.17 22.79
C THR A 249 -39.32 -1.08 21.88
N ASP A 250 -39.95 -2.01 21.19
CA ASP A 250 -39.28 -2.88 20.20
C ASP A 250 -38.55 -2.09 19.10
N ALA A 251 -39.06 -0.91 18.72
CA ALA A 251 -38.39 -0.03 17.77
C ALA A 251 -37.01 0.43 18.29
N HIS A 252 -36.88 0.73 19.59
CA HIS A 252 -35.60 1.10 20.19
C HIS A 252 -34.62 -0.09 20.23
N THR A 253 -35.13 -1.29 20.49
CA THR A 253 -34.34 -2.54 20.43
C THR A 253 -33.83 -2.81 19.01
N LEU A 254 -34.69 -2.62 18.01
CA LEU A 254 -34.33 -2.75 16.59
C LEU A 254 -33.29 -1.70 16.18
N GLU A 255 -33.46 -0.44 16.60
CA GLU A 255 -32.49 0.62 16.29
C GLU A 255 -31.13 0.36 16.95
N THR A 256 -31.10 -0.08 18.21
CA THR A 256 -29.86 -0.47 18.90
C THR A 256 -29.15 -1.63 18.18
N THR A 257 -29.94 -2.58 17.67
CA THR A 257 -29.42 -3.67 16.84
C THR A 257 -28.84 -3.13 15.53
N ALA A 258 -29.57 -2.27 14.82
CA ALA A 258 -29.12 -1.63 13.58
C ALA A 258 -27.83 -0.82 13.80
N MET A 259 -27.72 -0.05 14.88
CA MET A 259 -26.51 0.66 15.27
C MET A 259 -25.30 -0.27 15.41
N SER A 260 -25.48 -1.40 16.10
CA SER A 260 -24.43 -2.42 16.22
C SER A 260 -24.02 -2.96 14.86
N ARG A 261 -24.98 -3.23 13.94
CA ARG A 261 -24.70 -3.69 12.57
C ARG A 261 -23.90 -2.64 11.78
N ARG A 262 -24.30 -1.37 11.84
CA ARG A 262 -23.60 -0.23 11.21
C ARG A 262 -22.17 -0.06 11.75
N ALA A 263 -21.96 -0.26 13.06
CA ALA A 263 -20.62 -0.23 13.65
C ALA A 263 -19.68 -1.34 13.10
N ASN A 264 -20.21 -2.54 12.80
CA ASN A 264 -19.39 -3.59 12.20
C ASN A 264 -19.07 -3.35 10.73
N LEU A 265 -20.00 -2.73 9.99
CA LEU A 265 -19.73 -2.23 8.65
C LEU A 265 -18.57 -1.20 8.70
N VAL A 266 -18.64 -0.22 9.62
CA VAL A 266 -17.57 0.76 9.82
C VAL A 266 -16.26 0.07 10.15
N LYS A 267 -16.28 -0.94 11.04
CA LYS A 267 -15.10 -1.73 11.38
C LYS A 267 -14.51 -2.41 10.15
N PHE A 268 -15.31 -3.05 9.31
CA PHE A 268 -14.86 -3.65 8.05
C PHE A 268 -14.22 -2.62 7.12
N MET A 269 -14.91 -1.51 6.87
CA MET A 269 -14.42 -0.45 6.00
C MET A 269 -13.08 0.11 6.50
N ALA A 270 -13.00 0.45 7.79
CA ALA A 270 -11.79 0.97 8.37
C ALA A 270 -10.64 -0.06 8.43
N GLU A 271 -10.95 -1.35 8.59
CA GLU A 271 -9.96 -2.43 8.57
C GLU A 271 -9.16 -2.45 7.26
N VAL A 272 -9.84 -2.22 6.13
CA VAL A 272 -9.18 -2.07 4.81
C VAL A 272 -8.23 -0.86 4.82
N LEU A 273 -8.65 0.27 5.40
CA LEU A 273 -7.91 1.53 5.39
C LEU A 273 -6.72 1.58 6.36
N LEU A 274 -6.69 0.73 7.39
CA LEU A 274 -5.61 0.71 8.40
C LEU A 274 -4.21 0.70 7.78
N HIS A 275 -4.08 -0.05 6.69
CA HIS A 275 -2.82 -0.27 5.97
C HIS A 275 -2.65 0.67 4.75
N ASP A 276 -3.42 1.75 4.63
CA ASP A 276 -3.18 2.71 3.55
C ASP A 276 -1.95 3.59 3.86
N ASN A 277 -0.89 3.44 3.08
CA ASN A 277 0.36 4.19 3.22
C ASN A 277 0.39 5.52 2.50
N GLY A 278 -0.63 5.84 1.71
CA GLY A 278 -0.72 7.12 1.02
C GLY A 278 -1.53 8.16 1.77
N ILE A 279 -1.87 7.92 3.03
CA ILE A 279 -2.55 8.87 3.92
C ILE A 279 -1.83 8.94 5.27
N SER A 280 -1.78 10.13 5.88
CA SER A 280 -1.29 10.31 7.26
C SER A 280 -2.26 9.73 8.31
N ASN A 281 -1.84 9.69 9.57
CA ASN A 281 -2.74 9.36 10.68
C ASN A 281 -3.88 10.36 10.83
N SER A 282 -3.63 11.64 10.54
CA SER A 282 -4.65 12.68 10.63
C SER A 282 -5.74 12.46 9.58
N ARG A 283 -5.37 12.12 8.34
CA ARG A 283 -6.34 11.75 7.30
C ARG A 283 -7.02 10.42 7.54
N PHE A 284 -6.31 9.44 8.12
CA PHE A 284 -6.94 8.21 8.58
C PHE A 284 -8.00 8.49 9.66
N GLY A 285 -7.69 9.34 10.64
CA GLY A 285 -8.63 9.76 11.69
C GLY A 285 -9.86 10.43 11.11
N LEU A 286 -9.67 11.40 10.21
CA LEU A 286 -10.78 12.06 9.50
C LEU A 286 -11.65 11.05 8.73
N ALA A 287 -11.02 10.15 7.97
CA ALA A 287 -11.70 9.09 7.25
C ALA A 287 -12.55 8.23 8.19
N VAL A 288 -11.99 7.79 9.33
CA VAL A 288 -12.71 7.01 10.34
C VAL A 288 -13.86 7.81 10.94
N THR A 289 -13.68 9.08 11.28
CA THR A 289 -14.75 9.93 11.80
C THR A 289 -15.90 10.05 10.79
N VAL A 290 -15.61 10.25 9.50
CA VAL A 290 -16.63 10.29 8.44
C VAL A 290 -17.38 8.95 8.35
N LEU A 291 -16.69 7.82 8.44
CA LEU A 291 -17.33 6.50 8.46
C LEU A 291 -18.21 6.32 9.70
N CYS A 292 -17.70 6.65 10.89
CA CYS A 292 -18.40 6.46 12.15
C CYS A 292 -19.69 7.26 12.27
N ARG A 293 -19.86 8.35 11.49
CA ARG A 293 -21.13 9.10 11.46
C ARG A 293 -22.32 8.20 11.14
N ILE A 294 -22.18 7.20 10.27
CA ILE A 294 -23.31 6.35 9.90
C ILE A 294 -23.78 5.42 11.02
N ILE A 295 -23.02 5.27 12.11
CA ILE A 295 -23.44 4.48 13.28
C ILE A 295 -24.71 5.08 13.87
N MET A 296 -24.78 6.41 13.92
CA MET A 296 -25.91 7.14 14.47
C MET A 296 -27.14 7.02 13.54
N PRO A 297 -28.35 6.84 14.10
CA PRO A 297 -29.59 6.79 13.33
C PRO A 297 -29.81 8.05 12.50
N LEU A 298 -30.35 7.90 11.28
CA LEU A 298 -30.53 8.99 10.32
C LEU A 298 -31.32 10.16 10.92
N VAL A 299 -32.33 9.87 11.75
CA VAL A 299 -33.17 10.86 12.42
C VAL A 299 -32.39 11.82 13.32
N PHE A 300 -31.24 11.41 13.85
CA PHE A 300 -30.43 12.24 14.75
C PHE A 300 -29.25 12.95 14.07
N ARG A 301 -28.76 12.41 12.96
CA ARG A 301 -27.58 12.97 12.24
C ARG A 301 -27.91 13.67 10.92
N GLY A 302 -29.11 13.46 10.37
CA GLY A 302 -29.46 13.87 9.02
C GLY A 302 -28.72 13.09 7.91
N PRO A 303 -29.03 13.37 6.63
CA PRO A 303 -28.39 12.71 5.50
C PRO A 303 -26.90 13.03 5.43
N SER A 304 -26.12 12.03 5.05
CA SER A 304 -24.69 12.17 4.76
C SER A 304 -24.50 12.99 3.49
N THR A 305 -23.46 13.81 3.48
CA THR A 305 -22.98 14.47 2.25
C THR A 305 -22.41 13.46 1.23
N ILE A 306 -22.23 12.21 1.65
CA ILE A 306 -21.80 11.08 0.81
C ILE A 306 -22.97 10.09 0.75
N PRO A 307 -23.84 10.16 -0.27
CA PRO A 307 -25.05 9.33 -0.35
C PRO A 307 -24.77 7.82 -0.31
N GLY A 308 -23.62 7.39 -0.83
CA GLY A 308 -23.20 5.98 -0.77
C GLY A 308 -23.00 5.47 0.66
N LEU A 309 -22.66 6.33 1.62
CA LEU A 309 -22.56 5.95 3.03
C LEU A 309 -23.94 5.73 3.67
N ASP A 310 -24.95 6.53 3.31
CA ASP A 310 -26.33 6.30 3.77
C ASP A 310 -26.88 5.00 3.18
N LYS A 311 -26.67 4.75 1.88
CA LYS A 311 -27.03 3.47 1.24
C LYS A 311 -26.41 2.27 1.96
N LEU A 312 -25.12 2.37 2.33
CA LEU A 312 -24.44 1.31 3.08
C LEU A 312 -25.00 1.15 4.50
N ALA A 313 -25.36 2.25 5.16
CA ALA A 313 -26.00 2.25 6.47
C ALA A 313 -27.35 1.55 6.43
N ASP A 314 -28.16 1.79 5.40
CA ASP A 314 -29.46 1.15 5.18
C ASP A 314 -29.30 -0.35 4.95
N ILE A 315 -28.38 -0.75 4.06
CA ILE A 315 -28.05 -2.17 3.82
C ILE A 315 -27.64 -2.85 5.14
N ALA A 316 -26.77 -2.21 5.92
CA ALA A 316 -26.32 -2.76 7.20
C ALA A 316 -27.48 -2.88 8.21
N SER A 317 -28.40 -1.92 8.23
CA SER A 317 -29.54 -1.91 9.14
C SER A 317 -30.56 -3.00 8.77
N SER A 318 -30.82 -3.21 7.48
CA SER A 318 -31.83 -4.16 6.98
C SER A 318 -31.37 -5.62 6.91
N THR A 319 -30.10 -5.93 7.23
CA THR A 319 -29.57 -7.29 7.12
C THR A 319 -29.98 -8.15 8.32
N ASP A 320 -31.04 -8.94 8.17
CA ASP A 320 -31.62 -9.78 9.25
C ASP A 320 -31.07 -11.21 9.36
N LYS A 321 -30.12 -11.62 8.51
CA LYS A 321 -29.52 -12.97 8.56
C LYS A 321 -28.49 -13.09 9.68
N ALA A 322 -28.98 -13.25 10.91
CA ALA A 322 -28.18 -13.52 12.11
C ALA A 322 -28.39 -14.96 12.63
N SER A 323 -28.16 -15.98 11.80
CA SER A 323 -28.17 -17.39 12.25
C SER A 323 -26.79 -17.84 12.76
N LEU A 324 -26.29 -17.14 13.79
CA LEU A 324 -25.11 -17.40 14.65
C LEU A 324 -23.68 -17.20 14.07
N PRO A 325 -22.71 -16.78 14.91
CA PRO A 325 -22.81 -15.80 15.99
C PRO A 325 -21.81 -14.64 15.78
N HIS A 326 -22.11 -13.47 16.35
CA HIS A 326 -21.26 -12.27 16.35
C HIS A 326 -21.17 -11.54 14.99
N LYS A 327 -22.24 -10.78 14.71
CA LYS A 327 -22.24 -9.49 13.99
C LYS A 327 -22.10 -9.54 12.45
N PRO A 328 -23.05 -8.95 11.68
CA PRO A 328 -22.91 -8.85 10.23
C PRO A 328 -21.63 -8.10 9.88
N PHE A 329 -20.99 -8.46 8.77
CA PHE A 329 -19.70 -7.95 8.30
C PHE A 329 -18.43 -8.47 9.01
N MET A 330 -18.54 -9.20 10.12
CA MET A 330 -17.35 -9.77 10.79
C MET A 330 -16.58 -10.77 9.93
N TYR A 331 -17.26 -11.51 9.06
CA TYR A 331 -16.62 -12.34 8.04
C TYR A 331 -15.63 -11.52 7.18
N PHE A 332 -16.03 -10.34 6.70
CA PHE A 332 -15.16 -9.49 5.89
C PHE A 332 -13.99 -8.92 6.70
N VAL A 333 -14.22 -8.58 7.98
CA VAL A 333 -13.15 -8.15 8.90
C VAL A 333 -12.10 -9.26 9.02
N GLN A 334 -12.52 -10.48 9.33
CA GLN A 334 -11.63 -11.64 9.48
C GLN A 334 -10.91 -11.97 8.16
N LEU A 335 -11.62 -11.89 7.03
CA LEU A 335 -11.06 -12.09 5.70
C LEU A 335 -9.92 -11.11 5.40
N ILE A 336 -10.13 -9.82 5.67
CA ILE A 336 -9.11 -8.78 5.45
C ILE A 336 -7.95 -8.89 6.43
N GLN A 337 -8.23 -9.19 7.70
CA GLN A 337 -7.19 -9.45 8.70
C GLN A 337 -6.30 -10.61 8.29
N LYS A 338 -6.90 -11.72 7.83
CA LYS A 338 -6.17 -12.87 7.30
C LYS A 338 -5.35 -12.48 6.07
N TYR A 339 -5.95 -11.77 5.11
CA TYR A 339 -5.23 -11.30 3.92
C TYR A 339 -3.99 -10.47 4.29
N TYR A 340 -4.12 -9.50 5.20
CA TYR A 340 -2.98 -8.70 5.64
C TYR A 340 -1.95 -9.51 6.42
N HIS A 341 -2.39 -10.45 7.26
CA HIS A 341 -1.49 -11.33 8.01
C HIS A 341 -0.64 -12.18 7.06
N ASP A 342 -1.28 -12.91 6.15
CA ASP A 342 -0.64 -13.82 5.20
C ASP A 342 0.37 -13.04 4.31
N ARG A 343 -0.05 -11.89 3.77
CA ARG A 343 0.84 -11.03 2.95
C ARG A 343 1.97 -10.38 3.73
N ARG A 344 1.76 -10.05 5.02
CA ARG A 344 2.82 -9.53 5.88
C ARG A 344 3.83 -10.63 6.23
N GLN A 345 3.41 -11.87 6.43
CA GLN A 345 4.32 -12.99 6.60
C GLN A 345 5.19 -13.17 5.35
N GLU A 346 4.59 -13.18 4.15
CA GLU A 346 5.32 -13.21 2.87
C GLU A 346 6.34 -12.06 2.78
N TRP A 347 5.93 -10.82 3.08
CA TRP A 347 6.82 -9.67 3.07
C TRP A 347 7.95 -9.74 4.10
N ASN A 348 7.63 -10.09 5.35
CA ASN A 348 8.65 -10.25 6.39
C ASN A 348 9.68 -11.28 5.97
N SER A 349 9.23 -12.33 5.28
CA SER A 349 10.11 -13.36 4.76
C SER A 349 11.10 -12.81 3.73
N GLU A 350 10.58 -12.04 2.77
CA GLU A 350 11.40 -11.36 1.77
C GLU A 350 12.35 -10.33 2.40
N VAL A 351 11.93 -9.59 3.42
CA VAL A 351 12.79 -8.63 4.14
C VAL A 351 13.89 -9.32 4.94
N ILE A 352 13.59 -10.43 5.62
CA ILE A 352 14.59 -11.23 6.33
C ILE A 352 15.60 -11.77 5.32
N ALA A 353 15.12 -12.39 4.23
CA ALA A 353 15.98 -12.89 3.15
C ALA A 353 16.85 -11.78 2.54
N TYR A 354 16.27 -10.59 2.32
CA TYR A 354 16.99 -9.42 1.84
C TYR A 354 18.10 -8.97 2.81
N LYS A 355 17.79 -8.84 4.11
CA LYS A 355 18.77 -8.46 5.15
C LYS A 355 19.89 -9.49 5.30
N ALA A 356 19.54 -10.78 5.20
CA ALA A 356 20.47 -11.90 5.17
C ALA A 356 21.46 -11.79 3.98
N ARG A 357 20.93 -11.67 2.76
CA ARG A 357 21.74 -11.51 1.53
C ARG A 357 22.63 -10.27 1.59
N ARG A 358 22.17 -9.20 2.24
CA ARG A 358 22.97 -8.01 2.50
C ARG A 358 24.12 -8.26 3.47
N ALA A 359 23.85 -8.80 4.66
CA ALA A 359 24.89 -9.09 5.66
C ALA A 359 26.01 -9.97 5.08
N LEU A 360 25.62 -10.87 4.18
CA LEU A 360 26.51 -11.71 3.43
C LEU A 360 27.41 -10.94 2.45
N ILE A 361 26.86 -10.01 1.69
CA ILE A 361 27.65 -9.11 0.82
C ILE A 361 28.64 -8.29 1.66
N ASP A 362 28.17 -7.71 2.76
CA ASP A 362 29.01 -6.95 3.70
C ASP A 362 30.13 -7.82 4.31
N SER A 363 29.93 -9.14 4.41
CA SER A 363 30.94 -10.09 4.88
C SER A 363 32.02 -10.39 3.83
N VAL A 364 31.68 -10.46 2.54
CA VAL A 364 32.60 -10.88 1.46
C VAL A 364 33.19 -9.73 0.65
N ALA A 365 32.61 -8.54 0.74
CA ALA A 365 33.01 -7.35 0.02
C ALA A 365 33.14 -6.14 0.96
N GLU A 366 33.94 -5.16 0.55
CA GLU A 366 34.11 -3.89 1.25
C GLU A 366 33.87 -2.74 0.27
N ASP A 367 33.29 -1.64 0.76
CA ASP A 367 33.08 -0.43 -0.02
C ASP A 367 34.42 0.18 -0.39
N VAL A 368 34.58 0.58 -1.66
CA VAL A 368 35.81 1.22 -2.15
C VAL A 368 35.60 2.72 -2.18
N ASP A 369 36.64 3.46 -1.82
CA ASP A 369 36.64 4.91 -1.94
C ASP A 369 36.46 5.33 -3.40
N ASP A 370 35.64 6.35 -3.65
CA ASP A 370 35.43 6.95 -4.98
C ASP A 370 36.78 7.32 -5.63
N TRP A 371 37.79 7.63 -4.81
CA TRP A 371 39.14 8.02 -5.23
C TRP A 371 40.15 6.87 -5.34
N GLU A 372 39.87 5.71 -4.76
CA GLU A 372 40.73 4.51 -4.87
C GLU A 372 40.37 3.66 -6.11
N GLY A 373 39.18 3.89 -6.68
CA GLY A 373 38.70 3.15 -7.83
C GLY A 373 39.45 3.47 -9.11
N PRO A 374 39.91 2.47 -9.89
CA PRO A 374 40.49 2.74 -11.20
C PRO A 374 39.46 3.41 -12.10
N SER A 375 39.75 4.64 -12.53
CA SER A 375 38.87 5.54 -13.30
C SER A 375 38.43 5.02 -14.69
N ARG A 376 38.88 3.82 -15.08
CA ARG A 376 38.60 3.18 -16.38
C ARG A 376 38.05 1.76 -16.26
N LEU A 377 37.78 1.26 -15.06
CA LEU A 377 37.25 -0.10 -14.93
C LEU A 377 35.75 -0.15 -15.21
N GLU A 378 35.35 -1.25 -15.84
CA GLU A 378 33.96 -1.62 -16.08
C GLU A 378 33.54 -2.73 -15.12
N CYS A 379 32.25 -2.71 -14.79
CA CYS A 379 31.63 -3.76 -14.00
C CYS A 379 31.59 -5.07 -14.78
N PRO A 380 32.17 -6.17 -14.27
CA PRO A 380 32.23 -7.45 -14.98
C PRO A 380 30.87 -8.17 -15.12
N VAL A 381 29.79 -7.55 -14.61
CA VAL A 381 28.43 -8.10 -14.66
C VAL A 381 27.59 -7.36 -15.70
N CYS A 382 27.62 -6.03 -15.70
CA CYS A 382 26.81 -5.20 -16.59
C CYS A 382 27.61 -4.51 -17.70
N ASN A 383 28.94 -4.65 -17.70
CA ASN A 383 29.88 -4.02 -18.63
C ASN A 383 29.75 -2.48 -18.71
N LYS A 384 29.18 -1.85 -17.68
CA LYS A 384 29.12 -0.39 -17.55
C LYS A 384 30.30 0.10 -16.72
N LYS A 385 30.80 1.29 -17.03
CA LYS A 385 31.82 1.95 -16.22
C LYS A 385 31.29 2.19 -14.80
N TYR A 386 32.18 2.08 -13.81
CA TYR A 386 31.85 2.47 -12.43
C TYR A 386 31.63 3.97 -12.30
N TYR A 387 32.31 4.76 -13.14
CA TYR A 387 32.23 6.22 -13.18
C TYR A 387 32.25 6.70 -14.64
N ASP A 388 31.28 7.52 -15.03
CA ASP A 388 31.20 8.08 -16.40
C ASP A 388 32.16 9.28 -16.62
N HIS A 389 32.51 10.02 -15.56
CA HIS A 389 33.45 11.16 -15.55
C HIS A 389 34.27 11.19 -14.23
N SER A 390 35.29 12.04 -14.16
CA SER A 390 36.23 12.23 -13.03
C SER A 390 35.57 12.03 -11.65
N PRO A 391 36.24 11.33 -10.71
CA PRO A 391 35.72 11.19 -9.34
C PRO A 391 35.38 12.58 -8.79
N GLY A 392 34.16 12.74 -8.28
CA GLY A 392 33.62 14.05 -7.93
C GLY A 392 32.70 14.71 -8.96
N ALA A 393 32.24 14.02 -10.01
CA ALA A 393 31.14 14.55 -10.85
C ALA A 393 29.74 14.11 -10.37
N MET A 394 29.60 13.36 -9.27
CA MET A 394 28.30 12.85 -8.77
C MET A 394 27.36 13.94 -8.20
N PHE A 395 27.72 15.22 -8.29
CA PHE A 395 27.15 16.32 -7.50
C PHE A 395 25.95 17.07 -8.12
N LYS A 396 25.14 16.47 -9.00
CA LYS A 396 23.88 17.13 -9.42
C LYS A 396 22.71 16.65 -8.55
N PRO A 397 21.85 17.57 -8.04
CA PRO A 397 20.63 17.18 -7.34
C PRO A 397 19.77 16.31 -8.26
N PHE A 398 19.30 15.17 -7.75
CA PHE A 398 18.34 14.34 -8.44
C PHE A 398 16.96 14.99 -8.32
N ASP A 399 16.34 15.33 -9.44
CA ASP A 399 15.03 15.97 -9.41
C ASP A 399 13.88 14.95 -9.29
N HIS A 400 13.98 13.72 -9.80
CA HIS A 400 12.86 12.77 -9.69
C HIS A 400 13.26 11.28 -9.69
N GLY A 401 12.66 10.50 -8.78
CA GLY A 401 12.67 9.03 -8.77
C GLY A 401 13.95 8.39 -8.22
N ALA A 402 13.83 7.17 -7.71
CA ALA A 402 14.96 6.34 -7.30
C ALA A 402 15.69 5.73 -8.51
N ARG A 403 15.95 6.52 -9.56
CA ARG A 403 16.83 6.06 -10.64
C ARG A 403 18.21 5.87 -10.01
N GLY A 404 18.76 4.67 -10.18
CA GLY A 404 20.13 4.36 -9.82
C GLY A 404 21.07 5.45 -10.34
N CYS A 405 22.17 5.67 -9.63
CA CYS A 405 23.11 6.75 -9.88
C CYS A 405 23.29 6.98 -11.39
N HIS A 406 22.93 8.18 -11.89
CA HIS A 406 22.95 8.51 -13.32
C HIS A 406 24.35 8.47 -13.96
N ARG A 407 25.38 8.03 -13.21
CA ARG A 407 26.81 8.20 -13.54
C ARG A 407 27.69 7.00 -13.19
N GLY A 408 27.12 5.80 -13.04
CA GLY A 408 27.84 4.53 -12.83
C GLY A 408 27.42 3.72 -11.58
N GLU A 409 27.92 2.49 -11.46
CA GLU A 409 27.66 1.57 -10.33
C GLU A 409 28.62 1.84 -9.15
N PRO A 410 28.15 1.99 -7.89
CA PRO A 410 29.05 2.05 -6.73
C PRO A 410 29.95 0.84 -6.69
N MET A 411 31.25 1.01 -6.47
CA MET A 411 32.20 -0.09 -6.56
C MET A 411 32.46 -0.73 -5.20
N VAL A 412 32.48 -2.07 -5.16
CA VAL A 412 32.94 -2.85 -4.01
C VAL A 412 34.15 -3.70 -4.39
N ARG A 413 35.04 -3.94 -3.41
CA ARG A 413 36.19 -4.83 -3.55
C ARG A 413 35.92 -6.12 -2.79
N MET A 414 36.04 -7.25 -3.49
CA MET A 414 35.91 -8.56 -2.85
C MET A 414 37.08 -8.79 -1.89
N LYS A 415 36.83 -9.10 -0.62
CA LYS A 415 37.88 -9.22 0.41
C LYS A 415 38.93 -10.28 0.08
N LYS A 416 38.50 -11.43 -0.49
CA LYS A 416 39.34 -12.62 -0.76
C LYS A 416 40.06 -12.63 -2.13
N CYS A 417 39.44 -12.10 -3.18
CA CYS A 417 40.02 -12.10 -4.53
C CYS A 417 40.36 -10.70 -5.05
N LYS A 418 40.08 -9.66 -4.27
CA LYS A 418 40.33 -8.25 -4.57
C LYS A 418 39.73 -7.75 -5.90
N CYS A 419 38.83 -8.53 -6.49
CA CYS A 419 38.10 -8.14 -7.69
C CYS A 419 37.15 -6.99 -7.38
N PHE A 420 37.11 -6.01 -8.28
CA PHE A 420 36.15 -4.92 -8.26
C PHE A 420 34.87 -5.31 -8.98
N ILE A 421 33.73 -5.05 -8.34
CA ILE A 421 32.39 -5.37 -8.85
C ILE A 421 31.44 -4.24 -8.48
N GLY A 422 30.43 -3.98 -9.32
CA GLY A 422 29.38 -3.01 -9.01
C GLY A 422 28.52 -3.54 -7.88
N LYS A 423 28.24 -2.72 -6.87
CA LYS A 423 27.56 -3.12 -5.65
C LYS A 423 26.16 -3.65 -5.93
N ARG A 424 25.38 -2.98 -6.78
CA ARG A 424 24.04 -3.45 -7.18
C ARG A 424 24.12 -4.71 -8.03
N CYS A 425 25.09 -4.77 -8.95
CA CYS A 425 25.31 -5.96 -9.78
C CYS A 425 25.73 -7.18 -8.96
N LEU A 426 26.58 -7.01 -7.95
CA LEU A 426 26.96 -8.06 -7.02
C LEU A 426 25.75 -8.52 -6.22
N PHE A 427 24.95 -7.56 -5.72
CA PHE A 427 23.69 -7.85 -5.03
C PHE A 427 22.77 -8.70 -5.91
N GLN A 428 22.45 -8.23 -7.12
CA GLN A 428 21.61 -8.95 -8.08
C GLN A 428 22.15 -10.34 -8.40
N LYS A 429 23.44 -10.49 -8.70
CA LYS A 429 24.01 -11.79 -9.06
C LYS A 429 24.00 -12.81 -7.94
N LEU A 430 24.19 -12.37 -6.70
CA LEU A 430 24.12 -13.25 -5.54
C LEU A 430 22.67 -13.54 -5.13
N THR A 431 21.71 -12.70 -5.52
CA THR A 431 20.27 -12.93 -5.30
C THR A 431 19.59 -13.77 -6.40
N GLU A 432 20.04 -13.67 -7.66
CA GLU A 432 19.50 -14.39 -8.83
C GLU A 432 19.93 -15.86 -8.86
N SER A 433 21.09 -16.18 -8.29
CA SER A 433 21.48 -17.56 -8.08
C SER A 433 20.47 -18.17 -7.11
N THR A 434 19.49 -18.89 -7.64
CA THR A 434 18.72 -19.86 -6.87
C THR A 434 19.74 -20.85 -6.28
N LEU A 435 20.17 -20.58 -5.05
CA LEU A 435 21.25 -21.26 -4.31
C LEU A 435 20.99 -22.75 -4.05
N ARG A 436 19.86 -23.28 -4.54
CA ARG A 436 19.57 -24.71 -4.55
C ARG A 436 20.49 -25.53 -5.47
N LYS A 437 21.25 -24.93 -6.42
CA LYS A 437 22.07 -25.73 -7.36
C LYS A 437 23.50 -25.25 -7.69
N LYS A 438 23.94 -24.03 -7.37
CA LYS A 438 25.32 -23.57 -7.69
C LYS A 438 25.96 -22.83 -6.52
N ASP A 439 27.21 -23.18 -6.22
CA ASP A 439 27.99 -22.51 -5.18
C ASP A 439 28.24 -21.03 -5.57
N PRO A 440 28.03 -20.07 -4.64
CA PRO A 440 28.21 -18.66 -4.92
C PRO A 440 29.69 -18.36 -5.20
N ALA A 441 29.95 -17.66 -6.30
CA ALA A 441 31.29 -17.37 -6.79
C ALA A 441 31.43 -15.90 -7.17
N CYS A 442 32.66 -15.38 -7.10
CA CYS A 442 32.99 -14.07 -7.61
C CYS A 442 32.56 -13.94 -9.08
N PRO A 443 31.69 -12.98 -9.45
CA PRO A 443 31.26 -12.79 -10.83
C PRO A 443 32.41 -12.64 -11.83
N LYS A 444 33.53 -12.02 -11.43
CA LYS A 444 34.72 -11.78 -12.26
C LYS A 444 35.61 -13.01 -12.41
N CYS A 445 36.17 -13.51 -11.29
CA CYS A 445 37.22 -14.54 -11.31
C CYS A 445 36.73 -15.96 -10.94
N LYS A 446 35.42 -16.13 -10.72
CA LYS A 446 34.77 -17.40 -10.36
C LYS A 446 35.29 -18.07 -9.08
N LYS A 447 36.14 -17.39 -8.29
CA LYS A 447 36.58 -17.86 -6.96
C LYS A 447 35.37 -18.04 -6.04
N LEU A 448 35.26 -19.22 -5.43
CA LEU A 448 34.17 -19.57 -4.52
C LEU A 448 34.15 -18.65 -3.29
N LEU A 449 32.94 -18.23 -2.92
CA LEU A 449 32.66 -17.47 -1.71
C LEU A 449 32.39 -18.40 -0.51
N PRO A 450 32.57 -17.94 0.74
CA PRO A 450 32.49 -18.81 1.92
C PRO A 450 31.11 -19.44 2.13
N LYS A 451 30.95 -20.72 1.77
CA LYS A 451 29.68 -21.47 1.79
C LYS A 451 29.00 -21.53 3.17
N SER A 452 29.77 -21.59 4.24
CA SER A 452 29.25 -21.65 5.62
C SER A 452 28.52 -20.37 6.02
N ALA A 453 29.04 -19.19 5.67
CA ALA A 453 28.37 -17.93 5.93
C ALA A 453 27.06 -17.79 5.12
N PHE A 454 27.07 -18.24 3.85
CA PHE A 454 25.86 -18.27 3.00
C PHE A 454 24.79 -19.19 3.59
N ARG A 455 25.14 -20.44 3.91
CA ARG A 455 24.18 -21.43 4.44
C ARG A 455 23.72 -21.13 5.86
N LEU A 456 24.58 -20.60 6.73
CA LEU A 456 24.21 -20.25 8.11
C LEU A 456 23.22 -19.08 8.11
N ILE A 457 23.52 -18.01 7.36
CA ILE A 457 22.63 -16.84 7.28
C ILE A 457 21.28 -17.20 6.64
N GLU A 458 21.26 -18.10 5.63
CA GLU A 458 20.02 -18.61 5.05
C GLU A 458 19.29 -19.63 5.92
N ALA A 459 19.99 -20.49 6.66
CA ALA A 459 19.38 -21.44 7.59
C ALA A 459 18.79 -20.72 8.80
N THR A 460 19.49 -19.72 9.36
CA THR A 460 18.96 -18.88 10.43
C THR A 460 17.78 -18.03 9.92
N ALA A 461 17.84 -17.52 8.69
CA ALA A 461 16.67 -16.90 8.06
C ALA A 461 15.54 -17.93 7.90
N GLY A 462 15.81 -19.14 7.40
CA GLY A 462 14.85 -20.23 7.20
C GLY A 462 14.19 -20.74 8.49
N GLU A 463 14.96 -20.85 9.58
CA GLU A 463 14.45 -21.21 10.91
C GLU A 463 13.65 -20.08 11.53
N LEU A 464 14.05 -18.81 11.34
CA LEU A 464 13.24 -17.65 11.71
C LEU A 464 11.91 -17.58 10.93
N LEU A 465 11.87 -18.11 9.70
CA LEU A 465 10.66 -18.24 8.89
C LEU A 465 9.73 -19.36 9.37
N LEU A 466 10.30 -20.47 9.87
CA LEU A 466 9.57 -21.63 10.35
C LEU A 466 9.15 -21.51 11.83
N GLY A 467 9.89 -20.77 12.65
CA GLY A 467 9.64 -20.58 14.08
C GLY A 467 8.66 -19.44 14.43
N SER A 468 8.09 -18.78 13.42
CA SER A 468 7.02 -17.77 13.58
C SER A 468 5.64 -18.25 13.10
N ALA A 469 5.47 -19.57 12.96
CA ALA A 469 4.20 -20.23 12.68
C ALA A 469 3.29 -20.27 13.92
#